data_AF-A0A5N9EXF8-F1
#
_entry.id   AF-A0A5N9EXF8-F1
#
_cell.length_a   1.000
_cell.length_b   1.000
_cell.length_c   1.000
_cell.angle_alpha   90.00
_cell.angle_beta   90.00
_cell.angle_gamma   90.00
#
_symmetry.space_group_name_H-M   'P 1'
#
loop_
_entity.id
_entity.type
_entity.pdbx_description
1 polymer ?
#
loop_
_entity_poly.entity_id
_entity_poly.type
_entity_poly.pdbx_seq_one_letter_code
_entity_poly.pdbx_strand_id
1 'polypeptide(L)'
;MDWIAVSAIAEIVGAIAVVLTLAYLATQVNHSTQAARRAAAAEAVSAVREANAHLADDPASAAIFWKGVDGLENLSTEEEKAQFGIMTFNLFKTCEHLHYQWVVGAMDSEVWVGWEWTMKGYLTFPGNQQWYEERRRSFSSKFQEWVDNMERDTRYRGVREFG
;
A
#
# COMPACT_ATOMS: atom_id res chain seq x y z
N MET A 1 -21.85 16.20 62.09
CA MET A 1 -20.52 15.80 61.57
C MET A 1 -20.68 15.39 60.11
N ASP A 2 -20.40 16.34 59.21
CA ASP A 2 -19.67 16.20 57.95
C ASP A 2 -20.00 15.09 56.95
N TRP A 3 -21.18 14.46 56.99
CA TRP A 3 -21.63 13.56 55.93
C TRP A 3 -21.66 14.23 54.55
N ILE A 4 -22.04 15.52 54.51
CA ILE A 4 -22.02 16.33 53.29
C ILE A 4 -20.58 16.54 52.80
N ALA A 5 -19.63 16.80 53.70
CA ALA A 5 -18.23 16.97 53.32
C ALA A 5 -17.61 15.65 52.84
N VAL A 6 -17.95 14.53 53.47
CA VAL A 6 -17.53 13.19 53.03
C VAL A 6 -18.10 12.86 51.65
N SER A 7 -19.38 13.16 51.40
CA SER A 7 -20.01 12.99 50.07
C SER A 7 -19.34 13.85 49.01
N ALA A 8 -19.10 15.14 49.31
CA ALA A 8 -18.44 16.06 48.39
C ALA A 8 -17.00 15.62 48.07
N ILE A 9 -16.26 15.13 49.06
CA ILE A 9 -14.91 14.59 48.84
C ILE A 9 -14.98 13.33 47.97
N ALA A 10 -15.91 12.41 48.22
CA ALA A 10 -16.09 11.20 47.41
C ALA A 10 -16.48 11.53 45.96
N GLU A 11 -17.34 12.53 45.75
CA GLU A 11 -17.73 13.01 44.42
C GLU A 11 -16.55 13.64 43.66
N ILE A 12 -15.73 14.47 44.33
CA ILE A 12 -14.53 15.06 43.73
C ILE A 12 -13.53 13.98 43.34
N VAL A 13 -13.28 13.01 44.23
CA VAL A 13 -12.37 11.88 43.94
C VAL A 13 -12.92 11.04 42.79
N GLY A 14 -14.22 10.77 42.76
CA GLY A 14 -14.89 10.06 41.66
C GLY A 14 -14.76 10.80 40.32
N ALA A 15 -15.00 12.11 40.31
CA ALA A 15 -14.85 12.94 39.11
C ALA A 15 -13.42 12.95 38.58
N ILE A 16 -12.41 13.06 39.46
CA ILE A 16 -10.99 12.99 39.09
C ILE A 16 -10.66 11.62 38.50
N ALA A 17 -11.14 10.53 39.12
CA ALA A 17 -10.91 9.17 38.61
C ALA A 17 -11.50 8.96 37.21
N VAL A 18 -12.70 9.51 36.92
CA VAL A 18 -13.31 9.47 35.59
C VAL A 18 -12.48 10.23 34.57
N VAL A 19 -12.03 11.45 34.89
CA VAL A 19 -11.18 12.26 33.99
C VAL A 19 -9.87 11.54 33.66
N LEU A 20 -9.20 10.96 34.66
CA LEU A 20 -7.97 10.18 34.45
C LEU A 20 -8.23 8.94 33.59
N THR A 21 -9.36 8.26 33.80
CA THR A 21 -9.75 7.10 33.00
C THR A 21 -10.01 7.49 31.54
N LEU A 22 -10.68 8.61 31.29
CA LEU A 22 -10.92 9.13 29.93
C LEU A 22 -9.62 9.55 29.24
N ALA A 23 -8.69 10.20 29.96
CA ALA A 23 -7.38 10.57 29.43
C ALA A 23 -6.54 9.34 29.08
N TYR A 24 -6.56 8.32 29.95
CA TYR A 24 -5.93 7.03 29.68
C TYR A 24 -6.55 6.35 28.45
N LEU A 25 -7.88 6.30 28.36
CA LEU A 25 -8.59 5.69 27.23
C LEU A 25 -8.29 6.42 25.93
N ALA A 26 -8.26 7.75 25.92
CA ALA A 26 -7.87 8.53 24.74
C ALA A 26 -6.45 8.21 24.28
N THR A 27 -5.51 8.10 25.21
CA THR A 27 -4.11 7.72 24.92
C THR A 27 -4.04 6.27 24.43
N GLN A 28 -4.79 5.36 25.04
CA GLN A 28 -4.86 3.95 24.69
C GLN A 28 -5.43 3.75 23.28
N VAL A 29 -6.50 4.46 22.92
CA VAL A 29 -7.09 4.44 21.58
C VAL A 29 -6.11 4.98 20.54
N ASN A 30 -5.37 6.04 20.86
CA ASN A 30 -4.33 6.57 19.97
C ASN A 30 -3.21 5.55 19.72
N HIS A 31 -2.68 4.94 20.78
CA HIS A 31 -1.64 3.90 20.65
C HIS A 31 -2.15 2.67 19.90
N SER A 32 -3.36 2.21 20.18
CA SER A 32 -4.01 1.10 19.47
C SER A 32 -4.19 1.42 17.98
N THR A 33 -4.62 2.64 17.66
CA THR A 33 -4.77 3.11 16.28
C THR A 33 -3.42 3.14 15.55
N GLN A 34 -2.37 3.63 16.20
CA GLN A 34 -1.01 3.63 15.63
C GLN A 34 -0.48 2.20 15.41
N ALA A 35 -0.72 1.29 16.35
CA ALA A 35 -0.32 -0.12 16.22
C ALA A 35 -1.08 -0.81 15.06
N ALA A 36 -2.38 -0.57 14.93
CA ALA A 36 -3.19 -1.08 13.82
C ALA A 36 -2.71 -0.56 12.46
N ARG A 37 -2.37 0.74 12.37
CA ARG A 37 -1.79 1.33 11.15
C ARG A 37 -0.47 0.69 10.76
N ARG A 38 0.43 0.49 11.74
CA ARG A 38 1.71 -0.20 11.51
C ARG A 38 1.53 -1.65 11.06
N ALA A 39 0.57 -2.36 11.66
CA ALA A 39 0.24 -3.73 11.26
C ALA A 39 -0.30 -3.79 9.82
N ALA A 40 -1.22 -2.89 9.46
CA ALA A 40 -1.74 -2.80 8.09
C ALA A 40 -0.65 -2.46 7.06
N ALA A 41 0.28 -1.56 7.40
CA ALA A 41 1.44 -1.29 6.55
C ALA A 41 2.34 -2.52 6.39
N ALA A 42 2.64 -3.24 7.48
CA ALA A 42 3.46 -4.45 7.43
C ALA A 42 2.81 -5.58 6.61
N GLU A 43 1.49 -5.75 6.74
CA GLU A 43 0.71 -6.70 5.94
C GLU A 43 0.74 -6.34 4.45
N ALA A 44 0.55 -5.06 4.11
CA ALA A 44 0.65 -4.58 2.73
C ALA A 44 2.05 -4.86 2.14
N VAL A 45 3.12 -4.62 2.91
CA VAL A 45 4.49 -4.96 2.50
C VAL A 45 4.68 -6.48 2.34
N SER A 46 4.11 -7.29 3.24
CA SER A 46 4.17 -8.75 3.14
C SER A 46 3.48 -9.25 1.87
N ALA A 47 2.31 -8.73 1.53
CA ALA A 47 1.57 -9.08 0.32
C ALA A 47 2.37 -8.70 -0.95
N VAL A 48 3.07 -7.56 -0.94
CA VAL A 48 4.00 -7.19 -2.02
C VAL A 48 5.13 -8.23 -2.15
N ARG A 49 5.74 -8.62 -1.03
CA ARG A 49 6.86 -9.58 -1.04
C ARG A 49 6.42 -10.96 -1.53
N GLU A 50 5.24 -11.41 -1.14
CA GLU A 50 4.67 -12.68 -1.59
C GLU A 50 4.37 -12.67 -3.09
N ALA A 51 3.75 -11.59 -3.60
CA ALA A 51 3.52 -11.42 -5.03
C ALA A 51 4.84 -11.40 -5.85
N ASN A 52 5.89 -10.79 -5.30
CA ASN A 52 7.20 -10.71 -5.95
C ASN A 52 8.02 -12.00 -5.85
N ALA A 53 7.77 -12.87 -4.85
CA ALA A 53 8.50 -14.13 -4.70
C ALA A 53 8.33 -15.04 -5.91
N HIS A 54 7.12 -15.08 -6.49
CA HIS A 54 6.84 -15.87 -7.68
C HIS A 54 7.66 -15.44 -8.91
N LEU A 55 7.92 -14.14 -9.07
CA LEU A 55 8.78 -13.61 -10.14
C LEU A 55 10.26 -13.91 -9.91
N ALA A 56 10.70 -14.07 -8.66
CA ALA A 56 12.09 -14.37 -8.32
C ALA A 56 12.43 -15.86 -8.50
N ASP A 57 11.45 -16.75 -8.30
CA ASP A 57 11.67 -18.19 -8.27
C ASP A 57 11.64 -18.85 -9.66
N ASP A 58 11.02 -18.21 -10.67
CA ASP A 58 10.94 -18.74 -12.03
C ASP A 58 11.52 -17.77 -13.08
N PRO A 59 12.72 -18.05 -13.62
CA PRO A 59 13.34 -17.25 -14.68
C PRO A 59 12.49 -17.12 -15.94
N ALA A 60 11.66 -18.11 -16.27
CA ALA A 60 10.78 -18.04 -17.44
C ALA A 60 9.67 -17.01 -17.23
N SER A 61 9.03 -17.02 -16.06
CA SER A 61 8.06 -16.00 -15.65
C SER A 61 8.68 -14.59 -15.64
N ALA A 62 9.90 -14.44 -15.11
CA ALA A 62 10.61 -13.17 -15.12
C ALA A 62 10.88 -12.66 -16.56
N ALA A 63 11.32 -13.55 -17.45
CA ALA A 63 11.57 -13.19 -18.85
C ALA A 63 10.29 -12.72 -19.56
N ILE A 64 9.16 -13.41 -19.36
CA ILE A 64 7.85 -13.03 -19.92
C ILE A 64 7.39 -11.68 -19.35
N PHE A 65 7.54 -11.47 -18.04
CA PHE A 65 7.21 -10.20 -17.41
C PHE A 65 7.98 -9.05 -18.06
N TRP A 66 9.31 -9.15 -18.14
CA TRP A 66 10.12 -8.09 -18.72
C TRP A 66 9.85 -7.87 -20.21
N LYS A 67 9.60 -8.94 -20.96
CA LYS A 67 9.17 -8.88 -22.36
C LYS A 67 7.90 -8.05 -22.52
N GLY A 68 6.89 -8.30 -21.69
CA GLY A 68 5.63 -7.57 -21.71
C GLY A 68 5.75 -6.15 -21.17
N VAL A 69 6.58 -5.90 -20.15
CA VAL A 69 6.86 -4.55 -19.61
C VAL A 69 7.46 -3.64 -20.67
N ASP A 70 8.37 -4.17 -21.51
CA ASP A 70 8.98 -3.43 -22.62
C ASP A 70 7.94 -3.10 -23.73
N GLY A 71 6.87 -3.89 -23.86
CA GLY A 71 5.74 -3.65 -24.78
C GLY A 71 4.86 -4.90 -24.95
N LEU A 72 3.53 -4.73 -25.05
CA LEU A 72 2.61 -5.86 -25.19
C LEU A 72 2.76 -6.60 -26.52
N GLU A 73 3.20 -5.90 -27.55
CA GLU A 73 3.51 -6.44 -28.88
C GLU A 73 4.65 -7.47 -28.86
N ASN A 74 5.50 -7.45 -27.82
CA ASN A 74 6.57 -8.42 -27.68
C ASN A 74 6.02 -9.79 -27.24
N LEU A 75 4.83 -9.86 -26.63
CA LEU A 75 4.21 -11.11 -26.19
C LEU A 75 3.62 -11.85 -27.40
N SER A 76 4.31 -12.91 -27.81
CA SER A 76 4.12 -13.60 -29.07
C SER A 76 3.06 -14.70 -29.02
N THR A 77 2.83 -15.28 -27.84
CA THR A 77 1.82 -16.34 -27.65
C THR A 77 0.71 -15.90 -26.71
N GLU A 78 -0.45 -16.56 -26.78
CA GLU A 78 -1.57 -16.28 -25.87
C GLU A 78 -1.24 -16.68 -24.43
N GLU A 79 -0.40 -17.69 -24.23
CA GLU A 79 0.10 -18.07 -22.91
C GLU A 79 0.97 -16.97 -22.30
N GLU A 80 1.90 -16.39 -23.08
CA GLU A 80 2.72 -15.25 -22.62
C GLU A 80 1.86 -14.05 -22.23
N LYS A 81 0.84 -13.72 -23.05
CA LYS A 81 -0.11 -12.64 -22.77
C LYS A 81 -0.93 -12.89 -21.52
N ALA A 82 -1.44 -14.12 -21.34
CA ALA A 82 -2.21 -14.49 -20.17
C ALA A 82 -1.37 -14.42 -18.90
N GLN A 83 -0.15 -14.96 -18.92
CA GLN A 83 0.77 -14.94 -17.80
C GLN A 83 1.19 -13.51 -17.43
N PHE A 84 1.58 -12.71 -18.43
CA PHE A 84 1.85 -11.29 -18.24
C PHE A 84 0.65 -10.55 -17.65
N GLY A 85 -0.55 -10.82 -18.17
CA GLY A 85 -1.78 -10.18 -17.71
C GLY A 85 -2.08 -10.49 -16.25
N ILE A 86 -1.89 -11.74 -15.80
CA ILE A 86 -2.07 -12.13 -14.40
C ILE A 86 -1.04 -11.45 -13.50
N MET A 87 0.24 -11.48 -13.88
CA MET A 87 1.32 -10.84 -13.11
C MET A 87 1.09 -9.33 -12.98
N THR A 88 0.75 -8.68 -14.09
CA THR A 88 0.51 -7.23 -14.14
C THR A 88 -0.74 -6.85 -13.38
N PHE A 89 -1.81 -7.65 -13.46
CA PHE A 89 -3.01 -7.43 -12.64
C PHE A 89 -2.68 -7.46 -11.15
N ASN A 90 -1.94 -8.47 -10.69
CA ASN A 90 -1.52 -8.57 -9.30
C ASN A 90 -0.63 -7.40 -8.88
N LEU A 91 0.33 -7.00 -9.71
CA LEU A 91 1.18 -5.83 -9.48
C LEU A 91 0.34 -4.55 -9.27
N PHE A 92 -0.59 -4.26 -10.17
CA PHE A 92 -1.44 -3.07 -10.06
C PHE A 92 -2.38 -3.14 -8.84
N LYS A 93 -2.94 -4.31 -8.50
CA LYS A 93 -3.77 -4.48 -7.30
C LYS A 93 -2.97 -4.26 -6.02
N THR A 94 -1.73 -4.74 -5.98
CA THR A 94 -0.83 -4.50 -4.85
C THR A 94 -0.46 -3.01 -4.73
N CYS A 95 -0.18 -2.34 -5.85
CA CYS A 95 0.07 -0.89 -5.85
C CYS A 95 -1.17 -0.10 -5.39
N GLU A 96 -2.36 -0.49 -5.84
CA GLU A 96 -3.61 0.12 -5.40
C GLU A 96 -3.82 -0.03 -3.88
N HIS A 97 -3.53 -1.21 -3.34
CA HIS A 97 -3.63 -1.44 -1.91
C HIS A 97 -2.65 -0.55 -1.12
N LEU A 98 -1.39 -0.46 -1.54
CA LEU A 98 -0.40 0.41 -0.91
C LEU A 98 -0.82 1.89 -0.99
N HIS A 99 -1.27 2.35 -2.16
CA HIS A 99 -1.77 3.70 -2.35
C HIS A 99 -2.99 3.99 -1.47
N TYR A 100 -3.91 3.03 -1.32
CA TYR A 100 -5.03 3.16 -0.41
C TYR A 100 -4.58 3.35 1.05
N GLN A 101 -3.60 2.56 1.53
CA GLN A 101 -3.05 2.71 2.89
C GLN A 101 -2.42 4.09 3.12
N TRP A 102 -1.77 4.64 2.10
CA TRP A 102 -1.27 6.01 2.14
C TRP A 102 -2.40 7.05 2.22
N VAL A 103 -3.41 6.94 1.35
CA VAL A 103 -4.55 7.86 1.30
C VAL A 103 -5.31 7.92 2.63
N VAL A 104 -5.43 6.79 3.35
CA VAL A 104 -6.10 6.75 4.67
C VAL A 104 -5.18 7.11 5.84
N GLY A 105 -3.93 7.50 5.59
CA GLY A 105 -2.97 7.93 6.61
C GLY A 105 -2.44 6.80 7.49
N ALA A 106 -2.42 5.56 6.97
CA ALA A 106 -1.88 4.40 7.66
C ALA A 106 -0.37 4.21 7.47
N MET A 107 0.24 4.92 6.51
CA MET A 107 1.65 4.84 6.20
C MET A 107 2.40 6.11 6.60
N ASP A 108 3.60 5.95 7.15
CA ASP A 108 4.53 7.04 7.40
C ASP A 108 4.97 7.69 6.07
N SER A 109 5.10 9.02 6.05
CA SER A 109 5.44 9.76 4.83
C SER A 109 6.82 9.41 4.27
N GLU A 110 7.81 9.15 5.12
CA GLU A 110 9.15 8.77 4.67
C GLU A 110 9.12 7.39 4.02
N VAL A 111 8.35 6.46 4.60
CA VAL A 111 8.13 5.12 4.06
C VAL A 111 7.39 5.19 2.72
N TRP A 112 6.38 6.04 2.61
CA TRP A 112 5.62 6.23 1.38
C TRP A 112 6.49 6.69 0.22
N VAL A 113 7.43 7.61 0.44
CA VAL A 113 8.31 8.13 -0.64
C VAL A 113 9.09 7.01 -1.33
N GLY A 114 9.61 6.04 -0.58
CA GLY A 114 10.32 4.88 -1.16
C GLY A 114 9.40 3.95 -1.95
N TRP A 115 8.19 3.69 -1.44
CA TRP A 115 7.18 2.91 -2.13
C TRP A 115 6.68 3.59 -3.40
N GLU A 116 6.37 4.88 -3.32
CA GLU A 116 5.93 5.70 -4.44
C GLU A 116 6.98 5.70 -5.56
N TRP A 117 8.26 5.90 -5.22
CA TRP A 117 9.34 5.84 -6.21
C TRP A 117 9.40 4.49 -6.92
N THR A 118 9.29 3.39 -6.16
CA THR A 118 9.30 2.03 -6.71
C THR A 118 8.09 1.76 -7.60
N MET A 119 6.90 2.10 -7.13
CA MET A 119 5.65 1.90 -7.89
C MET A 119 5.63 2.73 -9.17
N LYS A 120 5.99 4.03 -9.11
CA LYS A 120 6.09 4.87 -10.31
C LYS A 120 7.01 4.24 -11.35
N GLY A 121 8.14 3.71 -10.91
CA GLY A 121 9.07 3.01 -11.77
C GLY A 121 8.46 1.85 -12.54
N TYR A 122 7.71 0.97 -11.87
CA TYR A 122 7.05 -0.16 -12.53
C TYR A 122 5.83 0.25 -13.36
N LEU A 123 4.95 1.09 -12.82
CA LEU A 123 3.67 1.40 -13.44
C LEU A 123 3.83 2.25 -14.70
N THR A 124 4.90 3.02 -14.83
CA THR A 124 5.15 3.91 -15.99
C THR A 124 5.87 3.24 -17.16
N PHE A 125 6.16 1.94 -17.08
CA PHE A 125 6.68 1.21 -18.23
C PHE A 125 5.62 1.10 -19.36
N PRO A 126 6.04 1.09 -20.64
CA PRO A 126 5.12 1.18 -21.76
C PRO A 126 4.09 0.06 -21.79
N GLY A 127 4.50 -1.20 -21.63
CA GLY A 127 3.57 -2.32 -21.65
C GLY A 127 2.60 -2.35 -20.46
N ASN A 128 3.05 -1.86 -19.30
CA ASN A 128 2.19 -1.73 -18.12
C ASN A 128 1.15 -0.63 -18.31
N GLN A 129 1.52 0.50 -18.92
CA GLN A 129 0.58 1.57 -19.27
C GLN A 129 -0.44 1.10 -20.32
N GLN A 130 0.01 0.45 -21.40
CA GLN A 130 -0.89 -0.12 -22.41
C GLN A 130 -1.88 -1.11 -21.78
N TRP A 131 -1.39 -2.02 -20.93
CA TRP A 131 -2.24 -3.00 -20.25
C TRP A 131 -3.26 -2.32 -19.32
N TYR A 132 -2.84 -1.26 -18.64
CA TYR A 132 -3.66 -0.48 -17.73
C TYR A 132 -4.75 0.31 -18.43
N GLU A 133 -4.47 0.95 -19.57
CA GLU A 133 -5.45 1.75 -20.32
C GLU A 133 -6.72 0.96 -20.63
N GLU A 134 -6.58 -0.29 -21.08
CA GLU A 134 -7.71 -1.19 -21.36
C GLU A 134 -8.49 -1.61 -20.11
N ARG A 135 -7.85 -1.58 -18.94
CA ARG A 135 -8.36 -2.13 -17.66
C ARG A 135 -8.53 -1.07 -16.58
N ARG A 136 -8.40 0.22 -16.93
CA ARG A 136 -8.42 1.35 -16.00
C ARG A 136 -9.63 1.34 -15.07
N ARG A 137 -10.79 0.90 -15.58
CA ARG A 137 -12.06 0.82 -14.83
C ARG A 137 -12.08 -0.27 -13.74
N SER A 138 -11.12 -1.19 -13.73
CA SER A 138 -11.00 -2.23 -12.68
C SER A 138 -10.42 -1.70 -11.37
N PHE A 139 -9.97 -0.44 -11.34
CA PHE A 139 -9.35 0.19 -10.18
C PHE A 139 -10.22 1.32 -9.61
N SER A 140 -9.98 1.70 -8.36
CA SER A 140 -10.63 2.82 -7.68
C SER A 140 -10.30 4.17 -8.32
N SER A 141 -11.23 5.12 -8.25
CA SER A 141 -11.06 6.45 -8.86
C SER A 141 -9.82 7.20 -8.34
N LYS A 142 -9.54 7.11 -7.03
CA LYS A 142 -8.36 7.73 -6.42
C LYS A 142 -7.06 7.13 -6.94
N PHE A 143 -7.00 5.82 -7.13
CA PHE A 143 -5.83 5.17 -7.70
C PHE A 143 -5.68 5.52 -9.18
N GLN A 144 -6.79 5.59 -9.93
CA GLN A 144 -6.77 6.04 -11.31
C GLN A 144 -6.17 7.44 -11.44
N GLU A 145 -6.67 8.39 -10.67
CA GLU A 145 -6.15 9.76 -10.63
C GLU A 145 -4.66 9.79 -10.28
N TRP A 146 -4.22 8.96 -9.33
CA TRP A 146 -2.81 8.90 -8.95
C TRP A 146 -1.91 8.34 -10.06
N VAL A 147 -2.33 7.26 -10.74
CA VAL A 147 -1.58 6.67 -11.86
C VAL A 147 -1.56 7.58 -13.09
N ASP A 148 -2.70 8.18 -13.43
CA ASP A 148 -2.83 9.05 -14.61
C ASP A 148 -1.96 10.32 -14.50
N ASN A 149 -1.64 10.76 -13.28
CA ASN A 149 -0.78 11.91 -13.02
C ASN A 149 0.71 11.53 -12.84
N MET A 150 1.08 10.27 -13.08
CA MET A 150 2.48 9.86 -13.01
C MET A 150 3.24 10.26 -14.27
N GLU A 151 4.44 10.79 -14.07
CA GLU A 151 5.43 10.92 -15.11
C GLU A 151 6.50 9.85 -14.93
N ARG A 152 6.96 9.28 -16.06
CA ARG A 152 8.05 8.31 -16.05
C ARG A 152 9.35 8.98 -15.61
N ASP A 153 9.91 8.54 -14.50
CA ASP A 153 11.30 8.87 -14.15
C ASP A 153 12.25 7.95 -14.93
N THR A 154 12.91 8.49 -15.95
CA THR A 154 13.85 7.75 -16.80
C THR A 154 15.12 7.30 -16.07
N ARG A 155 15.37 7.81 -14.86
CA ARG A 155 16.47 7.35 -14.00
C ARG A 155 16.11 6.07 -13.24
N TYR A 156 14.82 5.72 -13.17
CA TYR A 156 14.40 4.46 -12.59
C TYR A 156 14.77 3.31 -13.53
N ARG A 157 15.74 2.48 -13.10
CA ARG A 157 16.18 1.29 -13.84
C ARG A 157 15.54 -0.01 -13.35
N GLY A 158 14.72 0.06 -12.30
CA GLY A 158 14.09 -1.08 -11.67
C GLY A 158 15.09 -2.11 -11.14
N VAL A 159 14.61 -3.31 -10.83
CA VAL A 159 15.43 -4.44 -10.40
C VAL A 159 16.10 -5.15 -11.61
N ARG A 160 15.88 -4.65 -12.84
CA ARG A 160 16.39 -5.23 -14.10
C ARG A 160 17.93 -5.32 -14.14
N GLU A 161 18.64 -4.49 -13.38
CA GLU A 161 20.11 -4.45 -13.37
C GLU A 161 20.77 -5.42 -12.37
N PHE A 162 20.00 -6.19 -11.61
CA PHE A 162 20.54 -7.17 -10.64
C PHE A 162 20.59 -8.61 -11.17
N GLY A 163 20.33 -8.82 -12.46
CA GLY A 163 20.39 -10.12 -13.15
C GLY A 163 21.41 -10.15 -14.28
#